data_AF-A0A699X8U0-F1
#
_entry.id   AF-A0A699X8U0-F1
#
_cell.length_a   1.000
_cell.length_b   1.000
_cell.length_c   1.000
_cell.angle_alpha   90.00
_cell.angle_beta   90.00
_cell.angle_gamma   90.00
#
_symmetry.space_group_name_H-M   'P 1'
#
loop_
_entity.id
_entity.type
_entity.pdbx_description
1 polymer ?
#
loop_
_entity_poly.entity_id
_entity_poly.type
_entity_poly.pdbx_seq_one_letter_code
_entity_poly.pdbx_strand_id
1 'polypeptide(L)' 'VEEPVEIVDREVKRLKRSRIPLVKVRWNSKRGLEFTWECEDQFWKKYPHLFARTASSSSVAS' A
#
# COMPACT_ATOMS: atom_id res chain seq x y z
N VAL A 1 -16.95 6.74 -4.34
CA VAL A 1 -15.59 6.62 -4.89
C VAL A 1 -14.69 6.46 -3.70
N GLU A 2 -14.00 5.33 -3.62
CA GLU A 2 -13.05 5.05 -2.54
C GLU A 2 -11.68 5.40 -3.08
N GLU A 3 -11.02 6.35 -2.44
CA GLU A 3 -9.73 6.83 -2.88
C GLU A 3 -8.63 6.24 -2.00
N PRO A 4 -7.63 5.56 -2.59
CA PRO A 4 -6.49 5.08 -1.83
C PRO A 4 -5.63 6.27 -1.39
N VAL A 5 -5.44 6.42 -0.09
CA VAL A 5 -4.77 7.57 0.52
C VAL A 5 -3.27 7.39 0.52
N GLU A 6 -2.84 6.24 1.02
CA GLU A 6 -1.45 5.93 1.30
C GLU A 6 -1.24 4.43 1.49
N ILE A 7 0.00 4.02 1.25
CA ILE A 7 0.49 2.69 1.60
C ILE A 7 1.04 2.81 3.02
N VAL A 8 0.38 2.13 3.96
CA VAL A 8 0.70 2.18 5.38
C VAL A 8 1.77 1.16 5.74
N ASP A 9 1.79 0.03 5.04
CA ASP A 9 2.72 -1.05 5.32
C ASP A 9 3.01 -1.87 4.07
N ARG A 10 4.11 -2.64 4.09
CA ARG A 10 4.51 -3.54 3.02
C ARG A 10 4.97 -4.86 3.63
N GLU A 11 4.34 -5.95 3.22
CA GLU A 11 4.67 -7.29 3.68
C GLU A 11 4.94 -8.20 2.49
N VAL A 12 5.97 -9.05 2.58
CA VAL A 12 6.24 -10.06 1.56
C VAL A 12 5.80 -11.42 2.08
N LYS A 13 4.70 -11.94 1.53
CA LYS A 13 4.23 -13.28 1.85
C LYS A 13 5.13 -14.31 1.15
N ARG A 14 5.90 -15.06 1.95
CA ARG A 14 6.75 -16.14 1.44
C ARG A 14 5.95 -17.43 1.36
N LEU A 15 5.76 -17.93 0.15
CA LEU A 15 5.25 -19.26 -0.12
C LEU A 15 6.42 -20.23 -0.38
N LYS A 16 6.14 -21.53 -0.47
CA LYS A 16 7.16 -22.58 -0.66
C LYS A 16 8.11 -22.34 -1.85
N ARG A 17 7.65 -21.66 -2.91
CA ARG A 17 8.43 -21.39 -4.13
C ARG A 17 8.38 -19.95 -4.63
N SER A 18 7.59 -19.09 -4.00
CA SER A 18 7.37 -17.73 -4.48
C SER A 18 7.30 -16.73 -3.33
N ARG A 19 7.52 -15.47 -3.65
CA ARG A 19 7.41 -14.34 -2.74
C ARG A 19 6.40 -13.39 -3.36
N ILE A 20 5.33 -13.10 -2.64
CA ILE A 20 4.28 -12.20 -3.11
C ILE A 20 4.38 -10.92 -2.27
N PRO A 21 4.85 -9.81 -2.84
CA PRO A 21 4.81 -8.52 -2.18
C PRO A 21 3.36 -8.03 -2.09
N LEU A 22 2.94 -7.73 -0.87
CA LEU A 22 1.63 -7.19 -0.53
C LEU A 22 1.84 -5.81 0.10
N VAL A 23 0.96 -4.88 -0.22
CA VAL A 23 0.94 -3.55 0.37
C VAL A 23 -0.35 -3.35 1.14
N LYS A 24 -0.24 -2.82 2.34
CA LYS A 24 -1.40 -2.41 3.14
C LYS A 24 -1.79 -1.01 2.71
N VAL A 25 -2.96 -0.88 2.10
CA VAL A 25 -3.46 0.38 1.56
C VAL A 25 -4.55 0.89 2.49
N ARG A 26 -4.43 2.17 2.86
CA ARG A 26 -5.49 2.91 3.54
C ARG A 26 -6.41 3.54 2.50
N TRP A 27 -7.70 3.31 2.65
CA TRP A 27 -8.75 3.87 1.80
C TRP A 27 -9.51 4.97 2.55
N ASN A 28 -9.77 6.07 1.85
CA ASN A 28 -10.67 7.13 2.31
C ASN A 28 -12.06 6.82 1.75
N SER A 29 -12.78 5.92 2.43
CA SER A 29 -14.18 5.66 2.13
C SER A 29 -15.04 6.59 2.99
N LYS A 30 -16.19 7.02 2.46
CA LYS A 30 -17.17 7.78 3.26
C LYS A 30 -17.70 6.97 4.46
N ARG A 31 -17.50 5.65 4.44
CA ARG A 31 -17.90 4.71 5.49
C ARG A 31 -16.88 4.57 6.62
N GLY A 32 -15.68 5.15 6.47
CA GLY A 32 -14.63 5.12 7.48
C GLY A 32 -13.24 4.83 6.90
N LEU A 33 -12.26 4.67 7.79
CA LEU A 33 -10.93 4.19 7.43
C LEU A 33 -10.99 2.69 7.18
N GLU A 34 -10.73 2.29 5.95
CA GLU A 34 -10.56 0.87 5.59
C GLU A 34 -9.10 0.60 5.24
N PHE A 35 -8.63 -0.56 5.68
CA PHE A 35 -7.28 -1.04 5.37
C PHE A 35 -7.40 -2.39 4.67
N THR A 36 -6.91 -2.47 3.44
CA THR A 36 -6.88 -3.72 2.68
C THR A 36 -5.46 -4.08 2.30
N TRP A 37 -5.22 -5.38 2.10
CA TRP A 37 -3.97 -5.90 1.58
C TRP A 37 -4.10 -6.16 0.09
N GLU A 38 -3.32 -5.45 -0.71
CA GLU A 38 -3.33 -5.56 -2.17
C GLU A 38 -1.99 -6.08 -2.67
N CYS A 39 -1.99 -6.82 -3.78
CA CYS A 39 -0.75 -7.23 -4.44
C CYS A 39 -0.01 -6.01 -4.98
N GLU A 40 1.26 -5.85 -4.59
CA GLU A 40 2.07 -4.70 -4.95
C GLU A 40 2.12 -4.50 -6.48
N ASP A 41 2.34 -5.58 -7.24
CA ASP A 41 2.41 -5.53 -8.70
C ASP A 41 1.13 -5.00 -9.37
N GLN A 42 -0.04 -5.36 -8.85
CA GLN A 42 -1.31 -4.88 -9.40
C GLN A 42 -1.60 -3.46 -8.94
N PHE A 43 -1.31 -3.17 -7.67
CA PHE A 43 -1.55 -1.87 -7.08
C PHE A 43 -0.64 -0.80 -7.69
N TRP A 44 0.62 -1.15 -7.98
CA TRP A 44 1.59 -0.25 -8.60
C TRP A 44 1.17 0.17 -10.02
N LYS A 45 0.61 -0.76 -10.81
CA LYS A 45 0.09 -0.44 -12.14
C LYS A 45 -1.08 0.53 -12.11
N LYS A 46 -1.94 0.43 -11.08
CA LYS A 46 -3.16 1.24 -10.97
C LYS A 46 -2.91 2.59 -10.30
N TYR A 47 -2.02 2.64 -9.30
CA TYR A 47 -1.74 3.83 -8.50
C TYR A 47 -0.23 4.03 -8.28
N PRO A 48 0.55 4.27 -9.35
CA PRO A 48 2.01 4.39 -9.23
C PRO A 48 2.45 5.59 -8.38
N HIS A 49 1.64 6.65 -8.32
CA HIS A 49 1.92 7.87 -7.56
C HIS A 49 1.94 7.66 -6.03
N LEU A 50 1.23 6.65 -5.50
CA LEU A 50 1.24 6.33 -4.07
C LEU A 50 2.56 5.71 -3.60
N PHE A 51 3.26 5.03 -4.50
CA PHE A 51 4.57 4.45 -4.24
C PHE A 51 5.68 5.50 -4.24
N ALA A 52 5.56 6.54 -5.06
CA ALA A 52 6.53 7.64 -5.10
C ALA A 52 6.53 8.47 -3.81
N ARG A 53 5.36 8.65 -3.17
CA ARG A 53 5.23 9.46 -1.95
C ARG A 53 5.80 8.77 -0.69
N THR A 54 5.78 7.44 -0.65
CA THR A 54 6.31 6.68 0.50
C THR A 54 7.84 6.69 0.58
N ALA A 55 8.55 6.83 -0.54
CA ALA A 55 10.02 6.92 -0.53
C ALA A 55 10.56 8.24 0.07
N SER A 56 9.75 9.31 0.07
CA SER A 56 10.13 10.62 0.61
C SER A 56 9.74 10.81 2.09
N SER A 57 8.85 9.96 2.63
CA SER A 57 8.31 10.10 3.98
C SER A 57 9.00 9.20 5.01
N SER A 58 10.33 9.02 4.92
CA SER A 58 11.15 8.34 5.94
C SER A 58 11.93 9.31 6.84
N SER A 59 11.49 10.56 6.94
CA SER A 59 12.11 11.55 7.83
C SER A 59 11.09 12.44 8.51
N VAL A 60 10.50 11.95 9.61
CA VAL A 60 10.34 12.72 10.86
C VAL A 60 9.88 11.77 11.96
N ALA A 61 10.84 11.30 12.74
CA ALA A 61 10.64 11.07 14.16
C ALA A 61 11.67 11.99 14.83
N SER A 62 11.19 13.05 15.47
CA SER A 62 11.93 13.89 16.40
C SER A 62 11.29 13.75 17.76
#